data_AF-A0A151S8T6-F1
#
_entry.id   AF-A0A151S8T6-F1
#
_cell.length_a   1.000
_cell.length_b   1.000
_cell.length_c   1.000
_cell.angle_alpha   90.00
_cell.angle_beta   90.00
_cell.angle_gamma   90.00
#
_symmetry.space_group_name_H-M   'P 1'
#
loop_
_entity.id
_entity.type
_entity.pdbx_description
1 polymer ?
#
loop_
_entity_poly.entity_id
_entity_poly.type
_entity_poly.pdbx_seq_one_letter_code
_entity_poly.pdbx_strand_id
1 'polypeptide(L)'
;MAPAELTELKGQLEDLLEKQLVRPSVSPWGAPVLFVKKKDGGSRLCVDYRQLNKLTIKNKYPLPRIDDLMDQLRGASVFSKIHLRSGYHQIRVREGDISKTAFRTSFVGLAGYYRRFIEGFSKIVAPLTQLTRKEQPFIWTDACERSFKELKRRLTTSPVLVLPDSGEPFDVYCDASHQGLLGVC
;
A
#
# COMPACT_ATOMS: atom_id res chain seq x y z
N MET A 1 -7.93 -7.45 -9.60
CA MET A 1 -6.59 -7.90 -10.02
C MET A 1 -6.76 -8.80 -11.21
N ALA A 2 -5.89 -8.66 -12.20
CA ALA A 2 -5.83 -9.59 -13.32
C ALA A 2 -5.41 -10.98 -12.84
N PRO A 3 -5.74 -12.07 -13.55
CA PRO A 3 -5.37 -13.43 -13.16
C PRO A 3 -3.86 -13.61 -12.88
N ALA A 4 -3.00 -12.97 -13.68
CA ALA A 4 -1.55 -12.99 -13.49
C ALA A 4 -1.11 -12.31 -12.16
N GLU A 5 -1.75 -11.20 -11.79
CA GLU A 5 -1.48 -10.51 -10.52
C GLU A 5 -1.92 -11.33 -9.31
N LEU A 6 -2.97 -12.14 -9.46
CA LEU A 6 -3.43 -13.04 -8.39
C LEU A 6 -2.46 -14.20 -8.16
N THR A 7 -1.88 -14.75 -9.22
CA THR A 7 -0.84 -15.78 -9.11
C THR A 7 0.41 -15.21 -8.43
N GLU A 8 0.85 -14.02 -8.85
CA GLU A 8 1.98 -13.32 -8.22
C GLU A 8 1.70 -12.99 -6.74
N LEU A 9 0.47 -12.56 -6.43
CA LEU A 9 0.04 -12.30 -5.06
C LEU A 9 0.12 -13.55 -4.20
N LYS A 10 -0.38 -14.69 -4.69
CA LYS A 10 -0.29 -15.95 -3.97
C LYS A 10 1.16 -16.33 -3.68
N GLY A 11 2.03 -16.29 -4.70
CA GLY A 11 3.44 -16.63 -4.53
C GLY A 11 4.17 -15.72 -3.53
N GLN A 12 3.96 -14.40 -3.60
CA GLN A 12 4.57 -13.48 -2.62
C GLN A 12 3.99 -13.65 -1.22
N LEU A 13 2.70 -13.98 -1.08
CA LEU A 13 2.10 -14.24 0.23
C LEU A 13 2.61 -15.53 0.86
N GLU A 14 2.78 -16.59 0.07
CA GLU A 14 3.37 -17.86 0.52
C GLU A 14 4.79 -17.63 1.04
N ASP A 15 5.64 -16.91 0.30
CA ASP A 15 6.99 -16.55 0.75
C ASP A 15 6.98 -15.75 2.07
N LEU A 16 6.05 -14.80 2.23
CA LEU A 16 5.91 -14.02 3.46
C LEU A 16 5.42 -14.88 4.65
N LEU A 17 4.55 -15.86 4.40
CA LEU A 17 4.05 -16.79 5.41
C LEU A 17 5.14 -17.79 5.83
N GLU A 18 5.88 -18.35 4.88
CA GLU A 18 7.01 -19.25 5.14
C GLU A 18 8.11 -18.57 5.96
N LYS A 19 8.42 -17.31 5.64
CA LYS A 19 9.37 -16.49 6.40
C LYS A 19 8.83 -16.00 7.74
N GLN A 20 7.59 -16.34 8.09
CA GLN A 20 6.89 -15.91 9.32
C GLN A 20 6.84 -14.37 9.49
N LEU A 21 6.87 -13.64 8.38
CA LEU A 21 6.76 -12.18 8.39
C LEU A 21 5.29 -11.73 8.50
N VAL A 22 4.38 -12.58 8.04
CA VAL A 22 2.93 -12.37 8.14
C VAL A 22 2.24 -13.61 8.69
N ARG A 23 1.02 -13.44 9.19
CA ARG A 23 0.16 -14.54 9.66
C ARG A 23 -1.30 -14.24 9.35
N PRO A 24 -2.16 -15.26 9.20
CA PRO A 24 -3.60 -15.06 9.16
C PRO A 24 -4.09 -14.30 10.41
N SER A 25 -5.06 -13.41 10.23
CA SER A 25 -5.57 -12.55 11.30
C SER A 25 -7.05 -12.28 11.13
N VAL A 26 -7.76 -12.09 12.25
CA VAL A 26 -9.17 -11.65 12.32
C VAL A 26 -9.27 -10.21 12.82
N SER A 27 -8.36 -9.35 12.38
CA SER A 27 -8.28 -7.95 12.82
C SER A 27 -9.48 -7.13 12.34
N PRO A 28 -9.96 -6.16 13.15
CA PRO A 28 -10.90 -5.14 12.67
C PRO A 28 -10.27 -4.18 11.64
N TRP A 29 -8.93 -4.15 11.56
CA TRP A 29 -8.18 -3.36 10.57
C TRP A 29 -8.01 -4.12 9.26
N GLY A 30 -7.73 -3.39 8.18
CA GLY A 30 -7.51 -4.00 6.87
C GLY A 30 -7.09 -2.99 5.82
N ALA A 31 -5.79 -2.82 5.62
CA ALA A 31 -5.23 -2.03 4.53
C ALA A 31 -5.28 -2.80 3.20
N PRO A 32 -5.50 -2.13 2.06
CA PRO A 32 -5.48 -2.81 0.77
C PRO A 32 -4.06 -3.10 0.28
N VAL A 33 -3.92 -4.17 -0.49
CA VAL A 33 -2.68 -4.52 -1.22
C VAL A 33 -2.70 -3.94 -2.63
N LEU A 34 -1.58 -3.38 -3.05
CA LEU A 34 -1.31 -2.81 -4.36
C LEU A 34 0.00 -3.41 -4.92
N PHE A 35 0.09 -3.54 -6.24
CA PHE A 35 1.34 -3.90 -6.90
C PHE A 35 2.02 -2.69 -7.53
N VAL A 36 3.33 -2.59 -7.30
CA VAL A 36 4.18 -1.60 -7.94
C VAL A 36 5.19 -2.32 -8.82
N LYS A 37 5.31 -1.89 -10.09
CA LYS A 37 6.32 -2.43 -10.99
C LYS A 37 7.71 -1.95 -10.57
N LYS A 38 8.62 -2.89 -10.36
CA LYS A 38 10.04 -2.63 -10.18
C LYS A 38 10.67 -2.25 -11.54
N LYS A 39 11.85 -1.62 -11.49
CA LYS A 39 12.63 -1.30 -12.68
C LYS A 39 13.09 -2.53 -13.46
N ASP A 40 13.21 -3.68 -12.79
CA ASP A 40 13.58 -4.97 -13.38
C ASP A 40 12.39 -5.71 -14.05
N GLY A 41 11.20 -5.10 -14.06
CA GLY A 41 9.97 -5.69 -14.59
C GLY A 41 9.20 -6.56 -13.60
N GLY A 42 9.78 -6.89 -12.45
CA GLY A 42 9.10 -7.65 -11.38
C GLY A 42 8.04 -6.82 -10.64
N SER A 43 7.15 -7.49 -9.93
CA SER A 43 6.12 -6.82 -9.11
C SER A 43 6.54 -6.75 -7.65
N ARG A 44 6.27 -5.62 -6.98
CA ARG A 44 6.44 -5.45 -5.54
C ARG A 44 5.06 -5.35 -4.88
N LEU A 45 4.78 -6.27 -3.97
CA LEU A 45 3.61 -6.19 -3.10
C LEU A 45 3.79 -5.02 -2.12
N CYS A 46 2.89 -4.05 -2.20
CA CYS A 46 2.87 -2.87 -1.35
C CYS A 46 1.53 -2.82 -0.60
N VAL A 47 1.56 -2.66 0.71
CA VAL A 47 0.36 -2.45 1.51
C VAL A 47 0.13 -0.94 1.68
N ASP A 48 -1.06 -0.47 1.33
CA ASP A 48 -1.41 0.95 1.45
C ASP A 48 -1.81 1.31 2.88
N TYR A 49 -0.81 1.64 3.69
CA TYR A 49 -1.00 2.13 5.06
C TYR A 49 -1.28 3.63 5.14
N ARG A 50 -1.63 4.35 4.05
CA ARG A 50 -1.83 5.82 4.12
C ARG A 50 -2.86 6.24 5.16
N GLN A 51 -3.99 5.53 5.27
CA GLN A 51 -4.98 5.80 6.32
C GLN A 51 -4.47 5.48 7.72
N LEU A 52 -3.71 4.38 7.88
CA LEU A 52 -3.10 4.03 9.17
C LEU A 52 -2.09 5.09 9.59
N ASN A 53 -1.25 5.57 8.67
CA ASN A 53 -0.21 6.57 8.90
C ASN A 53 -0.79 7.95 9.31
N LYS A 54 -2.04 8.25 8.97
CA LYS A 54 -2.73 9.46 9.43
C LYS A 54 -3.19 9.35 10.89
N LEU A 55 -3.45 8.14 11.37
CA LEU A 55 -3.89 7.86 12.73
C LEU A 55 -2.72 7.59 13.68
N THR A 56 -1.53 7.28 13.15
CA THR A 56 -0.35 7.02 13.97
C THR A 56 0.33 8.32 14.39
N ILE A 57 0.82 8.33 15.63
CA ILE A 57 1.62 9.43 16.15
C ILE A 57 2.95 9.41 15.42
N LYS A 58 3.27 10.51 14.71
CA LYS A 58 4.55 10.64 13.99
C LYS A 58 5.68 10.78 15.01
N ASN A 59 6.53 9.76 15.09
CA ASN A 59 7.78 9.86 15.84
C ASN A 59 8.80 10.69 15.04
N LYS A 60 8.99 11.94 15.43
CA LYS A 60 10.07 12.79 14.89
C LYS A 60 11.35 12.47 15.65
N TYR A 61 12.02 11.39 15.26
CA TYR A 61 13.37 11.13 15.74
C TYR A 61 14.31 12.21 15.16
N PRO A 62 15.11 12.90 15.99
CA PRO A 62 16.04 13.90 15.48
C PRO A 62 17.11 13.19 14.65
N LEU A 63 16.98 13.30 13.33
CA LEU A 63 18.02 12.85 12.41
C LEU A 63 19.04 13.99 12.26
N PRO A 64 20.34 13.71 12.44
CA PRO A 64 21.38 14.71 12.22
C PRO A 64 21.38 15.17 10.76
N ARG A 65 21.86 16.40 10.50
CA ARG A 65 21.96 16.88 9.13
C ARG A 65 23.05 16.08 8.40
N ILE A 66 22.87 15.94 7.08
CA ILE A 66 23.84 15.20 6.28
C ILE A 66 25.23 15.85 6.33
N ASP A 67 25.29 17.18 6.36
CA ASP A 67 26.56 17.92 6.48
C ASP A 67 27.27 17.60 7.81
N ASP A 68 26.52 17.54 8.92
CA ASP A 68 27.06 17.17 10.23
C ASP A 68 27.64 15.75 10.21
N LEU A 69 26.95 14.81 9.56
CA LEU A 69 27.42 13.43 9.39
C LEU A 69 28.65 13.34 8.50
N MET A 70 28.73 14.14 7.42
CA MET A 70 29.88 14.15 6.51
C MET A 70 31.10 14.81 7.14
N ASP A 71 30.89 15.84 7.97
CA ASP A 71 31.96 16.49 8.71
C ASP A 71 32.65 15.57 9.72
N GLN A 72 31.89 14.64 10.34
CA GLN A 72 32.43 13.59 11.22
C GLN A 72 33.37 12.62 10.51
N LEU A 73 33.27 12.52 9.19
CA LEU A 73 34.08 11.63 8.37
C LEU A 73 35.40 12.26 7.90
N ARG A 74 35.65 13.55 8.22
CA ARG A 74 36.90 14.23 7.85
C ARG A 74 38.12 13.54 8.45
N GLY A 75 39.14 13.33 7.62
CA GLY A 75 40.39 12.66 8.00
C GLY A 75 40.37 11.13 7.85
N ALA A 76 39.20 10.53 7.61
CA ALA A 76 39.14 9.11 7.24
C ALA A 76 39.60 8.93 5.78
N SER A 77 40.45 7.93 5.56
CA SER A 77 40.96 7.55 4.23
C SER A 77 40.28 6.28 3.67
N VAL A 78 39.59 5.54 4.53
CA VAL A 78 38.91 4.28 4.19
C VAL A 78 37.48 4.31 4.70
N PHE A 79 36.53 3.99 3.82
CA PHE A 79 35.11 3.97 4.13
C PHE A 79 34.55 2.57 3.93
N SER A 80 33.65 2.15 4.82
CA SER A 80 32.90 0.91 4.69
C SER A 80 31.43 1.18 4.92
N LYS A 81 30.58 0.71 4.01
CA LYS A 81 29.13 0.87 4.09
C LYS A 81 28.48 -0.48 4.30
N ILE A 82 27.77 -0.62 5.40
CA ILE A 82 27.01 -1.84 5.71
C ILE A 82 25.55 -1.60 5.34
N HIS A 83 24.96 -2.52 4.56
CA HIS A 83 23.55 -2.46 4.21
C HIS A 83 22.79 -3.61 4.88
N LEU A 84 21.80 -3.29 5.71
CA LEU A 84 20.93 -4.29 6.31
C LEU A 84 19.97 -4.86 5.26
N ARG A 85 20.12 -6.16 4.94
CA ARG A 85 19.22 -6.86 4.02
C ARG A 85 17.81 -6.91 4.61
N SER A 86 16.84 -6.34 3.90
CA SER A 86 15.44 -6.29 4.37
C SER A 86 15.31 -5.74 5.78
N GLY A 87 16.08 -4.69 6.13
CA GLY A 87 16.22 -4.20 7.51
C GLY A 87 14.89 -3.99 8.26
N TYR A 88 13.85 -3.53 7.58
CA TYR A 88 12.52 -3.38 8.18
C TYR A 88 11.90 -4.69 8.68
N HIS A 89 12.12 -5.81 7.98
CA HIS A 89 11.61 -7.12 8.35
C HIS A 89 12.36 -7.75 9.53
N GLN A 90 13.52 -7.21 9.91
CA GLN A 90 14.27 -7.67 11.08
C GLN A 90 13.72 -7.09 12.39
N ILE A 91 12.95 -5.99 12.31
CA ILE A 91 12.37 -5.32 13.47
C ILE A 91 10.94 -5.82 13.66
N ARG A 92 10.67 -6.42 14.82
CA ARG A 92 9.33 -6.93 15.14
C ARG A 92 8.36 -5.80 15.45
N VAL A 93 7.13 -5.93 14.97
CA VAL A 93 6.01 -5.08 15.39
C VAL A 93 5.64 -5.45 16.83
N ARG A 94 5.42 -4.43 17.68
CA ARG A 94 4.94 -4.62 19.05
C ARG A 94 3.62 -5.41 19.05
N GLU A 95 3.47 -6.37 19.95
CA GLU A 95 2.32 -7.30 19.96
C GLU A 95 0.95 -6.60 19.95
N GLY A 96 0.79 -5.54 20.74
CA GLY A 96 -0.45 -4.76 20.78
C GLY A 96 -0.78 -3.98 19.50
N ASP A 97 0.19 -3.82 18.60
CA ASP A 97 0.06 -3.06 17.34
C ASP A 97 -0.02 -3.96 16.11
N ILE A 98 0.19 -5.29 16.23
CA ILE A 98 0.14 -6.24 15.11
C ILE A 98 -1.22 -6.18 14.40
N SER A 99 -2.31 -6.01 15.14
CA SER A 99 -3.65 -5.94 14.56
C SER A 99 -3.79 -4.76 13.59
N LYS A 100 -3.11 -3.64 13.82
CA LYS A 100 -3.18 -2.43 13.01
C LYS A 100 -2.55 -2.62 11.63
N THR A 101 -1.57 -3.52 11.51
CA THR A 101 -0.88 -3.86 10.25
C THR A 101 -1.60 -4.96 9.46
N ALA A 102 -2.86 -5.26 9.77
CA ALA A 102 -3.63 -6.22 8.99
C ALA A 102 -3.93 -5.66 7.59
N PHE A 103 -3.87 -6.53 6.57
CA PHE A 103 -4.14 -6.18 5.18
C PHE A 103 -5.04 -7.19 4.49
N ARG A 104 -5.72 -6.76 3.43
CA ARG A 104 -6.69 -7.55 2.67
C ARG A 104 -6.21 -7.73 1.24
N THR A 105 -6.32 -8.98 0.78
CA THR A 105 -5.82 -9.43 -0.52
C THR A 105 -6.92 -9.49 -1.60
N SER A 106 -8.19 -9.30 -1.22
CA SER A 106 -9.32 -9.40 -2.15
C SER A 106 -9.66 -8.06 -2.82
N PHE A 107 -10.07 -8.13 -4.09
CA PHE A 107 -10.60 -6.96 -4.82
C PHE A 107 -11.77 -6.31 -4.07
N VAL A 108 -12.64 -7.11 -3.44
CA VAL A 108 -13.73 -6.65 -2.59
C VAL A 108 -13.21 -5.87 -1.38
N GLY A 109 -12.10 -6.32 -0.77
CA GLY A 109 -11.43 -5.61 0.31
C GLY A 109 -10.87 -4.25 -0.11
N LEU A 110 -10.21 -4.17 -1.26
CA LEU A 110 -9.73 -2.93 -1.85
C LEU A 110 -10.89 -1.97 -2.17
N ALA A 111 -11.95 -2.46 -2.80
CA ALA A 111 -13.12 -1.67 -3.12
C ALA A 111 -13.81 -1.15 -1.83
N GLY A 112 -13.86 -1.97 -0.78
CA GLY A 112 -14.41 -1.63 0.53
C GLY A 112 -13.72 -0.46 1.23
N TYR A 113 -12.42 -0.26 0.99
CA TYR A 113 -11.67 0.87 1.52
C TYR A 113 -12.19 2.22 0.99
N TYR A 114 -12.57 2.26 -0.28
CA TYR A 114 -13.09 3.46 -0.96
C TYR A 114 -14.62 3.60 -0.87
N ARG A 115 -15.30 2.75 -0.08
CA ARG A 115 -16.78 2.73 0.03
C ARG A 115 -17.41 4.09 0.30
N ARG A 116 -16.73 4.96 1.04
CA ARG A 116 -17.22 6.30 1.42
C ARG A 116 -17.26 7.29 0.25
N PHE A 117 -16.51 7.00 -0.81
CA PHE A 117 -16.40 7.82 -2.01
C PHE A 117 -17.17 7.22 -3.20
N ILE A 118 -17.78 6.05 -3.01
CA ILE A 118 -18.54 5.34 -4.03
C ILE A 118 -20.00 5.29 -3.59
N GLU A 119 -20.82 6.15 -4.18
CA GLU A 119 -22.26 6.15 -3.94
C GLU A 119 -22.87 4.79 -4.25
N GLY A 120 -23.72 4.28 -3.36
CA GLY A 120 -24.37 2.98 -3.54
C GLY A 120 -23.44 1.78 -3.43
N PHE A 121 -22.22 1.93 -2.89
CA PHE A 121 -21.20 0.88 -2.79
C PHE A 121 -21.74 -0.48 -2.34
N SER A 122 -22.54 -0.52 -1.27
CA SER A 122 -23.09 -1.77 -0.72
C SER A 122 -23.95 -2.55 -1.72
N LYS A 123 -24.67 -1.85 -2.61
CA LYS A 123 -25.48 -2.47 -3.67
C LYS A 123 -24.59 -3.01 -4.79
N ILE A 124 -23.57 -2.25 -5.17
CA ILE A 124 -22.66 -2.59 -6.27
C ILE A 124 -21.78 -3.78 -5.87
N VAL A 125 -21.28 -3.84 -4.63
CA VAL A 125 -20.36 -4.90 -4.18
C VAL A 125 -21.07 -6.19 -3.73
N ALA A 126 -22.40 -6.16 -3.54
CA ALA A 126 -23.17 -7.29 -3.04
C ALA A 126 -22.93 -8.62 -3.78
N PRO A 127 -23.01 -8.69 -5.13
CA PRO A 127 -22.76 -9.93 -5.85
C PRO A 127 -21.30 -10.41 -5.71
N LEU A 128 -20.34 -9.49 -5.61
CA LEU A 128 -18.94 -9.85 -5.38
C LEU A 128 -18.68 -10.34 -3.95
N THR A 129 -19.44 -9.83 -2.98
CA THR A 129 -19.35 -10.25 -1.57
C THR A 129 -19.98 -11.63 -1.39
N GLN A 130 -21.03 -11.97 -2.15
CA GLN A 130 -21.61 -13.32 -2.16
C GLN A 130 -20.60 -14.39 -2.61
N LEU A 131 -19.73 -14.08 -3.58
CA LEU A 131 -18.63 -14.97 -4.00
C LEU A 131 -17.58 -15.23 -2.92
N THR A 132 -17.56 -14.43 -1.85
CA THR A 132 -16.60 -14.56 -0.73
C THR A 132 -17.18 -15.25 0.50
N ARG A 133 -18.44 -15.72 0.45
CA ARG A 133 -19.09 -16.43 1.55
C ARG A 133 -18.57 -17.86 1.67
N LYS A 134 -18.48 -18.36 2.91
CA LYS A 134 -18.10 -19.75 3.19
C LYS A 134 -19.16 -20.68 2.56
N GLU A 135 -18.72 -21.79 1.95
CA GLU A 135 -19.57 -22.83 1.33
C GLU A 135 -20.32 -22.43 0.04
N GLN A 136 -20.01 -21.28 -0.56
CA GLN A 136 -20.52 -20.90 -1.88
C GLN A 136 -19.55 -21.32 -3.00
N PRO A 137 -19.98 -22.05 -4.04
CA PRO A 137 -19.14 -22.30 -5.21
C PRO A 137 -18.84 -20.99 -5.94
N PHE A 138 -17.59 -20.82 -6.37
CA PHE A 138 -17.14 -19.64 -7.09
C PHE A 138 -17.69 -19.67 -8.53
N ILE A 139 -18.87 -19.08 -8.74
CA ILE A 139 -19.52 -19.00 -10.06
C ILE A 139 -19.59 -17.52 -10.46
N TRP A 140 -18.78 -17.14 -11.45
CA TRP A 140 -18.76 -15.76 -11.94
C TRP A 140 -19.96 -15.48 -12.84
N THR A 141 -20.95 -14.74 -12.33
CA THR A 141 -22.16 -14.38 -13.08
C THR A 141 -22.03 -13.04 -13.78
N ASP A 142 -22.91 -12.76 -14.75
CA ASP A 142 -22.99 -11.44 -15.42
C ASP A 142 -23.27 -10.29 -14.44
N ALA A 143 -23.91 -10.58 -13.30
CA ALA A 143 -24.10 -9.61 -12.23
C ALA A 143 -22.78 -9.28 -11.52
N CYS A 144 -21.89 -10.26 -11.34
CA CYS A 144 -20.55 -10.05 -10.80
C CYS A 144 -19.68 -9.23 -11.77
N GLU A 145 -19.74 -9.54 -13.06
CA GLU A 145 -18.99 -8.82 -14.10
C GLU A 145 -19.39 -7.34 -14.21
N ARG A 146 -20.70 -7.05 -14.23
CA ARG A 146 -21.22 -5.68 -14.23
C ARG A 146 -20.79 -4.90 -12.99
N SER A 147 -20.89 -5.54 -11.83
CA SER A 147 -20.49 -4.96 -10.55
C SER A 147 -19.00 -4.66 -10.48
N PHE A 148 -18.18 -5.57 -11.00
CA PHE A 148 -16.73 -5.40 -11.10
C PHE A 148 -16.35 -4.23 -12.01
N LYS A 149 -16.94 -4.14 -13.20
CA LYS A 149 -16.71 -3.04 -14.16
C LYS A 149 -17.15 -1.69 -13.62
N GLU A 150 -18.31 -1.62 -12.97
CA GLU A 150 -18.81 -0.37 -12.39
C GLU A 150 -17.94 0.09 -11.21
N LEU A 151 -17.49 -0.84 -10.35
CA LEU A 151 -16.53 -0.50 -9.28
C LEU A 151 -15.22 0.03 -9.85
N LYS A 152 -14.68 -0.60 -10.90
CA LYS A 152 -13.46 -0.14 -11.57
C LYS A 152 -13.62 1.28 -12.09
N ARG A 153 -14.75 1.58 -12.76
CA ARG A 153 -15.05 2.91 -13.29
C ARG A 153 -15.16 3.97 -12.18
N ARG A 154 -15.86 3.67 -11.09
CA ARG A 154 -16.06 4.59 -9.96
C ARG A 154 -14.76 4.86 -9.20
N LEU A 155 -13.91 3.85 -9.04
CA LEU A 155 -12.58 3.99 -8.44
C LEU A 155 -11.64 4.88 -9.27
N THR A 156 -11.82 4.93 -10.60
CA THR A 156 -10.97 5.73 -11.51
C THR A 156 -11.53 7.12 -11.83
N THR A 157 -12.73 7.47 -11.34
CA THR A 157 -13.42 8.73 -11.70
C THR A 157 -13.72 9.64 -10.51
N SER A 158 -13.39 9.24 -9.28
CA SER A 158 -13.71 10.03 -8.08
C SER A 158 -12.86 11.32 -8.01
N PRO A 159 -13.47 12.51 -7.85
CA PRO A 159 -12.75 13.77 -7.68
C PRO A 159 -12.54 14.06 -6.19
N VAL A 160 -11.31 14.33 -5.73
CA VAL A 160 -11.09 15.08 -4.48
C VAL A 160 -9.75 15.83 -4.54
N LEU A 161 -9.79 17.16 -4.71
CA LEU A 161 -8.73 18.11 -4.30
C LEU A 161 -9.37 19.46 -3.93
N VAL A 162 -8.94 20.05 -2.80
CA VAL A 162 -9.32 21.37 -2.26
C VAL A 162 -8.07 22.06 -1.68
N LEU A 163 -8.08 23.41 -1.61
CA LEU A 163 -6.96 24.32 -1.30
C LEU A 163 -6.23 24.09 0.05
N PRO A 164 -4.92 24.38 0.12
CA PRO A 164 -4.04 24.11 1.27
C PRO A 164 -4.05 25.17 2.38
N ASP A 165 -3.80 24.72 3.61
CA ASP A 165 -3.73 25.49 4.86
C ASP A 165 -2.27 25.69 5.32
N SER A 166 -1.95 26.86 5.87
CA SER A 166 -0.58 27.32 6.17
C SER A 166 0.13 26.60 7.33
N GLY A 167 -0.51 25.58 7.93
CA GLY A 167 0.05 24.68 8.95
C GLY A 167 0.40 23.27 8.46
N GLU A 168 0.26 22.99 7.15
CA GLU A 168 0.39 21.68 6.52
C GLU A 168 1.68 21.53 5.68
N PRO A 169 2.14 20.30 5.37
CA PRO A 169 3.34 20.07 4.57
C PRO A 169 3.16 20.44 3.08
N PHE A 170 4.27 20.91 2.49
CA PHE A 170 4.37 21.40 1.10
C PHE A 170 4.14 20.33 0.03
N ASP A 171 3.66 20.80 -1.12
CA ASP A 171 3.53 20.04 -2.35
C ASP A 171 4.61 20.43 -3.35
N VAL A 172 5.27 19.41 -3.93
CA VAL A 172 6.32 19.57 -4.93
C VAL A 172 5.72 19.44 -6.33
N TYR A 173 5.93 20.45 -7.16
CA TYR A 173 5.57 20.44 -8.57
C TYR A 173 6.68 19.84 -9.38
N CYS A 174 6.44 18.63 -9.90
CA CYS A 174 7.34 17.97 -10.83
C CYS A 174 6.78 18.05 -12.24
N ASP A 175 7.54 18.64 -13.16
CA ASP A 175 7.33 18.52 -14.60
C ASP A 175 8.34 17.54 -15.20
N ALA A 176 7.91 16.74 -16.16
CA ALA A 176 8.71 15.69 -16.78
C ALA A 176 8.55 15.75 -18.30
N SER A 177 9.66 15.97 -18.99
CA SER A 177 9.76 15.86 -20.44
C SER A 177 10.54 14.61 -20.84
N HIS A 178 10.55 14.29 -22.14
CA HIS A 178 11.39 13.22 -22.68
C HIS A 178 12.91 13.45 -22.47
N GLN A 179 13.33 14.66 -22.10
CA GLN A 179 14.75 15.01 -21.91
C GLN A 179 15.13 15.25 -20.44
N GLY A 180 14.18 15.43 -19.52
CA GLY A 180 14.51 15.70 -18.12
C GLY A 180 13.31 15.92 -17.21
N LEU A 181 13.57 15.87 -15.89
CA LEU A 181 12.61 16.12 -14.80
C LEU A 181 13.02 17.38 -14.04
N LEU A 182 12.06 18.26 -13.75
CA LEU A 182 12.23 19.44 -12.90
C LEU A 182 11.24 19.37 -11.75
N GLY A 183 11.71 19.52 -10.51
CA GLY A 183 10.88 19.58 -9.30
C GLY A 183 11.05 20.91 -8.58
N VAL A 184 9.97 21.59 -8.22
CA VAL A 184 9.97 22.83 -7.42
C VAL A 184 9.04 22.64 -6.22
N CYS A 185 9.55 22.82 -5.00
CA CYS A 185 8.78 22.80 -3.75
C CYS A 185 8.00 24.11 -3.55
#